data_AF-A0A951E3I7-F1
#
_entry.id   AF-A0A951E3I7-F1
#
_cell.length_a   1.000
_cell.length_b   1.000
_cell.length_c   1.000
_cell.angle_alpha   90.00
_cell.angle_beta   90.00
_cell.angle_gamma   90.00
#
_symmetry.space_group_name_H-M   'P 1'
#
loop_
_entity.id
_entity.type
_entity.pdbx_description
1 polymer ?
#
loop_
_entity_poly.entity_id
_entity_poly.type
_entity_poly.pdbx_seq_one_letter_code
_entity_poly.pdbx_strand_id
1 'polypeptide(L)' 'MKKAGFLPPAIWSFDIPSGQATRLTAKKSYASDSCWLNDSEFLIVDADKKGKKSSICRALITGGTPRLIVK' A
#
# COMPACT_ATOMS: atom_id res chain seq x y z
N MET A 1 -1.42 -15.13 -27.06
CA MET A 1 -1.41 -13.87 -26.28
C MET A 1 -1.44 -14.21 -24.79
N LYS A 2 -0.43 -13.81 -24.00
CA LYS A 2 -0.46 -13.99 -22.54
C LYS A 2 -1.41 -12.95 -21.95
N LYS A 3 -2.44 -13.38 -21.19
CA LYS A 3 -3.30 -12.45 -20.45
C LYS A 3 -2.42 -11.63 -19.49
N ALA A 4 -2.53 -10.31 -19.54
CA ALA A 4 -1.94 -9.45 -18.52
C ALA A 4 -2.50 -9.88 -17.15
N GLY A 5 -1.62 -10.32 -16.25
CA GLY A 5 -2.04 -10.70 -14.91
C GLY A 5 -2.57 -9.48 -14.16
N PHE A 6 -3.70 -9.63 -13.47
CA PHE A 6 -4.22 -8.58 -12.60
C PHE A 6 -3.20 -8.29 -11.50
N LEU A 7 -2.66 -7.06 -11.50
CA LEU A 7 -1.82 -6.57 -10.41
C LEU A 7 -2.73 -6.02 -9.31
N PRO A 8 -2.50 -6.38 -8.04
CA PRO A 8 -3.33 -5.88 -6.96
C PRO A 8 -3.14 -4.37 -6.77
N PRO A 9 -4.16 -3.66 -6.24
CA PRO A 9 -4.05 -2.29 -5.79
C PRO A 9 -2.83 -2.10 -4.87
N ALA A 10 -2.14 -0.97 -5.03
CA ALA A 10 -0.91 -0.69 -4.30
C ALA A 10 -0.79 0.80 -4.03
N ILE A 11 -0.11 1.15 -2.94
CA ILE A 11 0.19 2.55 -2.59
C ILE A 11 1.58 2.90 -3.14
N TRP A 12 1.67 4.09 -3.72
CA TRP A 12 2.88 4.66 -4.28
C TRP A 12 3.10 6.05 -3.69
N SER A 13 4.35 6.41 -3.44
CA SER A 13 4.75 7.81 -3.30
C SER A 13 5.23 8.33 -4.65
N PHE A 14 4.98 9.62 -4.89
CA PHE A 14 5.51 10.34 -6.02
C PHE A 14 6.24 11.58 -5.51
N ASP A 15 7.55 11.62 -5.73
CA ASP A 15 8.37 12.78 -5.38
C ASP A 15 8.28 13.81 -6.52
N ILE A 16 7.73 14.98 -6.22
CA ILE A 16 7.49 16.03 -7.22
C ILE A 16 8.80 16.57 -7.81
N PRO A 17 9.85 16.91 -7.02
CA PRO A 17 11.09 17.44 -7.56
C PRO A 17 11.86 16.48 -8.48
N SER A 18 11.98 15.20 -8.10
CA SER A 18 12.71 14.21 -8.91
C SER A 18 11.86 13.53 -9.97
N GLY A 19 10.52 13.62 -9.88
CA GLY A 19 9.59 12.88 -10.72
C GLY A 19 9.62 11.36 -10.46
N GLN A 20 10.21 10.92 -9.34
CA GLN A 20 10.35 9.50 -9.03
C GLN A 20 9.08 8.94 -8.37
N ALA A 21 8.56 7.85 -8.92
CA ALA A 21 7.50 7.05 -8.31
C ALA A 21 8.09 5.84 -7.58
N THR A 22 7.75 5.67 -6.30
CA THR A 22 8.23 4.57 -5.46
C THR A 22 7.06 3.79 -4.88
N ARG A 23 7.05 2.46 -5.07
CA ARG A 23 6.02 1.60 -4.50
C ARG A 23 6.28 1.40 -3.00
N LEU A 24 5.27 1.67 -2.17
CA LEU A 24 5.39 1.58 -0.71
C LEU A 24 4.87 0.25 -0.15
N THR A 25 4.02 -0.48 -0.89
CA THR A 25 3.41 -1.73 -0.42
C THR A 25 3.97 -2.96 -1.11
N ALA A 26 3.94 -4.10 -0.41
CA ALA A 26 4.41 -5.37 -0.95
C ALA A 26 3.66 -5.77 -2.25
N LYS A 27 4.32 -6.53 -3.14
CA LYS A 27 3.80 -6.92 -4.46
C LYS A 27 2.43 -7.64 -4.42
N LYS A 28 2.11 -8.30 -3.31
CA LYS A 28 0.89 -9.09 -3.12
C LYS A 28 -0.12 -8.47 -2.14
N SER A 29 0.14 -7.28 -1.61
CA SER A 29 -0.82 -6.54 -0.79
C SER A 29 -1.93 -5.97 -1.68
N TYR A 30 -3.16 -5.93 -1.17
CA TYR A 30 -4.31 -5.29 -1.80
C TYR A 30 -4.62 -4.03 -0.99
N ALA A 31 -3.68 -3.09 -1.04
CA ALA A 31 -3.74 -1.88 -0.24
C ALA A 31 -4.50 -0.76 -0.94
N SER A 32 -5.35 -0.08 -0.19
CA SER A 32 -6.11 1.09 -0.62
C SER A 32 -6.18 2.14 0.50
N ASP A 33 -6.81 3.28 0.20
CA ASP A 33 -7.25 4.28 1.17
C ASP A 33 -6.15 4.75 2.14
N SER A 34 -5.06 5.27 1.57
CA SER A 34 -3.92 5.74 2.35
C SER A 34 -4.16 7.09 3.02
N CYS A 35 -3.67 7.27 4.24
CA CYS A 35 -3.68 8.55 4.94
C CYS A 35 -2.35 8.79 5.66
N TRP A 36 -1.70 9.93 5.41
CA TRP A 36 -0.46 10.29 6.10
C TRP A 36 -0.71 10.57 7.58
N LEU A 37 0.17 10.05 8.44
CA LEU A 37 0.22 10.38 9.86
C LEU A 37 1.30 11.43 10.14
N ASN A 38 2.44 11.31 9.44
CA ASN A 38 3.59 12.21 9.45
C ASN A 38 4.45 11.94 8.20
N ASP A 39 5.63 12.56 8.10
CA ASP A 39 6.53 12.44 6.94
C ASP A 39 7.06 11.02 6.68
N SER A 40 6.95 10.11 7.66
CA SER A 40 7.52 8.76 7.60
C SER A 40 6.50 7.64 7.71
N GLU A 41 5.30 7.93 8.21
CA GLU A 41 4.26 6.95 8.52
C GLU A 41 2.92 7.30 7.87
N PHE A 42 2.22 6.27 7.42
CA PHE A 42 0.87 6.39 6.86
C PHE A 42 0.02 5.18 7.25
N LEU A 43 -1.29 5.36 7.27
CA LEU A 43 -2.27 4.28 7.37
C LEU A 43 -2.63 3.77 5.98
N ILE A 44 -2.98 2.50 5.89
CA ILE A 44 -3.59 1.86 4.72
C ILE A 44 -4.73 0.95 5.17
N VAL A 45 -5.68 0.74 4.27
CA VAL A 45 -6.55 -0.43 4.31
C VAL A 45 -5.86 -1.54 3.52
N ASP A 46 -5.56 -2.68 4.15
CA ASP A 46 -5.06 -3.87 3.44
C ASP A 46 -6.13 -4.95 3.44
N ALA A 47 -6.53 -5.36 2.24
CA ALA A 47 -7.58 -6.35 2.03
C ALA A 47 -7.01 -7.71 1.63
N ASP A 48 -7.83 -8.75 1.77
CA ASP A 48 -7.57 -10.00 1.06
C ASP A 48 -7.84 -9.84 -0.44
N LYS A 49 -7.36 -10.80 -1.25
CA LYS A 49 -7.56 -10.81 -2.71
C LYS A 49 -9.03 -10.71 -3.15
N LYS A 50 -9.98 -11.07 -2.28
CA LYS A 50 -11.41 -11.06 -2.57
C LYS A 50 -12.12 -9.82 -2.02
N GLY A 51 -11.42 -8.91 -1.35
CA GLY A 51 -12.00 -7.75 -0.67
C GLY A 51 -12.94 -8.10 0.48
N LYS A 52 -12.89 -9.32 1.02
CA LYS A 52 -13.85 -9.81 2.02
C LYS A 52 -13.43 -9.53 3.46
N LYS A 53 -12.13 -9.32 3.66
CA LYS A 53 -11.55 -8.97 4.95
C LYS A 53 -10.59 -7.83 4.70
N SER A 54 -10.70 -6.79 5.50
CA SER A 54 -9.89 -5.59 5.41
C SER A 54 -9.43 -5.22 6.80
N SER A 55 -8.20 -4.77 6.92
CA SER A 55 -7.63 -4.31 8.18
C SER A 55 -6.98 -2.95 7.98
N ILE A 56 -7.01 -2.11 9.02
CA ILE A 56 -6.27 -0.86 9.02
C ILE A 56 -4.87 -1.17 9.56
N CYS A 57 -3.86 -0.85 8.76
CA CYS A 57 -2.47 -1.09 9.08
C CYS A 57 -1.70 0.24 9.03
N ARG A 58 -0.71 0.39 9.91
CA ARG A 58 0.28 1.47 9.86
C ARG A 58 1.52 1.00 9.11
N ALA A 59 1.93 1.74 8.10
CA ALA A 59 3.08 1.47 7.25
C ALA A 59 4.10 2.59 7.33
N LEU A 60 5.35 2.27 6.95
CA LEU A 60 6.47 3.20 6.86
C LEU A 60 6.76 3.50 5.39
N ILE A 61 7.15 4.74 5.09
CA ILE A 61 7.55 5.15 3.73
C ILE A 61 8.79 4.39 3.23
N THR A 62 9.65 3.94 4.15
CA THR A 62 10.83 3.10 3.85
C THR A 62 10.47 1.65 3.54
N GLY A 63 9.19 1.28 3.64
CA GLY A 63 8.69 -0.08 3.45
C GLY A 63 8.78 -0.93 4.71
N GLY A 64 8.77 -2.25 4.53
CA GLY A 64 8.72 -3.24 5.62
C GLY A 64 7.32 -3.80 5.86
N THR A 65 7.16 -4.57 6.94
CA THR A 65 5.88 -5.20 7.30
C THR A 65 4.98 -4.18 8.00
N PRO A 66 3.80 -3.85 7.45
CA PRO A 66 2.86 -2.95 8.12
C PRO A 66 2.42 -3.51 9.48
N ARG A 67 2.27 -2.63 10.46
CA ARG A 67 1.74 -2.96 11.78
C ARG A 67 0.21 -2.94 11.75
N LEU A 68 -0.43 -4.03 12.12
CA LEU A 68 -1.88 -4.10 12.30
C LEU A 68 -2.35 -3.12 13.39
N ILE A 69 -3.36 -2.32 13.10
CA ILE A 69 -4.01 -1.38 14.04
C ILE A 69 -5.44 -1.85 14.35
N VAL A 70 -6.23 -2.16 13.33
CA VAL A 70 -7.63 -2.61 13.45
C VAL A 70 -7.89 -3.77 12.49
N LYS A 71 -8.69 -4.75 12.92
CA LYS A 71 -9.12 -5.90 12.11
C LYS A 71 -10.50 -5.71 11.50
#